data_AF-K9ZJA3-F1
#
_entry.id   AF-K9ZJA3-F1
#
_cell.length_a   1.000
_cell.length_b   1.000
_cell.length_c   1.000
_cell.angle_alpha   90.00
_cell.angle_beta   90.00
_cell.angle_gamma   90.00
#
_symmetry.space_group_name_H-M   'P 1'
#
loop_
_entity.id
_entity.type
_entity.pdbx_description
1 polymer ?
#
loop_
_entity_poly.entity_id
_entity_poly.type
_entity_poly.pdbx_seq_one_letter_code
_entity_poly.pdbx_strand_id
1 'polypeptide(L)'
;MEFQVKLTGNAKREIEAIYIWLKQDNPDYADQCFRDLMDTIATLQDKPKRCAFARENDDFPEEIRQLLYGKGRNKYRVIFTVEKDIVYILYVRHSAQSSIIFNPLDFE
;
A
#
# COMPACT_ATOMS: atom_id res chain seq x y z
N MET A 1 1.70 -17.83 7.24
CA MET A 1 0.66 -17.04 6.58
C MET A 1 -0.68 -17.31 7.24
N GLU A 2 -1.06 -16.42 8.14
CA GLU A 2 -2.36 -16.44 8.85
C GLU A 2 -3.38 -15.51 8.19
N PHE A 3 -2.93 -14.57 7.36
CA PHE A 3 -3.77 -13.59 6.67
C PHE A 3 -3.69 -13.71 5.15
N GLN A 4 -4.81 -13.44 4.47
CA GLN A 4 -4.89 -13.26 3.02
C GLN A 4 -4.70 -11.78 2.67
N VAL A 5 -3.81 -11.45 1.75
CA VAL A 5 -3.66 -10.07 1.25
C VAL A 5 -4.46 -9.90 -0.04
N LYS A 6 -5.28 -8.85 -0.11
CA LYS A 6 -6.04 -8.45 -1.31
C LYS A 6 -5.71 -7.01 -1.68
N LEU A 7 -5.41 -6.79 -2.97
CA LEU A 7 -5.29 -5.46 -3.54
C LEU A 7 -6.66 -5.00 -4.04
N THR A 8 -7.12 -3.84 -3.58
CA THR A 8 -8.34 -3.20 -4.08
C THR A 8 -8.14 -2.71 -5.51
N GLY A 9 -9.23 -2.38 -6.21
CA GLY A 9 -9.13 -1.80 -7.55
C GLY A 9 -8.29 -0.52 -7.56
N ASN A 10 -8.40 0.28 -6.50
CA ASN A 10 -7.66 1.52 -6.38
C ASN A 10 -6.15 1.31 -6.15
N ALA A 11 -5.78 0.43 -5.21
CA ALA A 11 -4.37 0.10 -4.98
C ALA A 11 -3.68 -0.45 -6.24
N LYS A 12 -4.37 -1.30 -7.02
CA LYS A 12 -3.83 -1.83 -8.29
C LYS A 12 -3.49 -0.71 -9.27
N ARG A 13 -4.42 0.23 -9.49
CA ARG A 13 -4.22 1.38 -10.40
C ARG A 13 -3.04 2.25 -9.96
N GLU A 14 -2.87 2.45 -8.66
CA GLU A 14 -1.76 3.26 -8.13
C GLU A 14 -0.41 2.57 -8.29
N ILE A 15 -0.33 1.27 -7.99
CA ILE A 15 0.88 0.48 -8.19
C ILE A 15 1.25 0.50 -9.68
N GLU A 16 0.29 0.30 -10.57
CA GLU A 16 0.49 0.36 -12.02
C GLU A 16 0.98 1.74 -12.48
N ALA A 17 0.37 2.82 -12.00
CA ALA A 17 0.79 4.18 -12.32
C ALA A 17 2.22 4.47 -11.86
N ILE A 18 2.59 4.04 -10.65
CA ILE A 18 3.97 4.14 -10.14
C ILE A 18 4.94 3.36 -11.03
N TYR A 19 4.59 2.13 -11.40
CA TYR A 19 5.42 1.29 -12.25
C TYR A 19 5.64 1.91 -13.63
N ILE A 20 4.57 2.37 -14.30
CA ILE A 20 4.65 3.02 -15.61
C ILE A 20 5.52 4.28 -15.53
N TRP A 21 5.34 5.11 -14.50
CA TRP A 21 6.14 6.32 -14.31
C TRP A 21 7.63 6.01 -14.13
N LEU A 22 7.98 5.02 -13.30
CA LEU A 22 9.37 4.60 -13.12
C LEU A 22 9.97 4.01 -14.40
N LYS A 23 9.16 3.24 -15.15
CA LYS A 23 9.61 2.55 -16.36
C LYS A 23 9.97 3.50 -17.50
N GLN A 24 9.42 4.72 -17.51
CA GLN A 24 9.80 5.76 -18.47
C GLN A 24 11.24 6.25 -18.29
N ASP A 25 11.75 6.25 -17.06
CA ASP A 25 13.09 6.72 -16.72
C ASP A 25 14.10 5.55 -16.64
N ASN A 26 13.75 4.50 -15.89
CA ASN A 26 14.62 3.36 -15.67
C ASN A 26 13.81 2.05 -15.56
N PRO A 27 13.70 1.27 -16.67
CA PRO A 27 12.94 0.03 -16.70
C PRO A 27 13.40 -1.03 -15.70
N ASP A 28 14.71 -1.24 -15.55
CA ASP A 28 15.26 -2.25 -14.63
C ASP A 28 14.96 -1.90 -13.17
N TYR A 29 15.07 -0.61 -12.84
CA TYR A 29 14.68 -0.11 -11.52
C TYR A 29 13.17 -0.24 -11.29
N ALA A 30 12.33 0.01 -12.30
CA ALA A 30 10.88 -0.14 -12.18
C ALA A 30 10.49 -1.59 -11.86
N ASP A 31 11.08 -2.55 -12.56
CA ASP A 31 10.86 -3.98 -12.32
C ASP A 31 11.33 -4.41 -10.93
N GLN A 32 12.50 -3.94 -10.50
CA GLN A 32 13.01 -4.23 -9.15
C GLN A 32 12.11 -3.62 -8.08
N CYS A 33 11.74 -2.35 -8.24
CA CYS A 33 10.89 -1.62 -7.31
C CYS A 33 9.51 -2.29 -7.17
N PHE A 34 8.93 -2.77 -8.27
CA PHE A 34 7.66 -3.50 -8.24
C PHE A 34 7.78 -4.82 -7.50
N ARG A 35 8.82 -5.62 -7.77
CA ARG A 35 9.07 -6.88 -7.04
C ARG A 35 9.23 -6.64 -5.55
N ASP A 36 10.09 -5.71 -5.17
CA ASP A 36 10.37 -5.40 -3.76
C ASP A 36 9.13 -4.86 -3.03
N LEU A 37 8.29 -4.06 -3.71
CA LEU A 37 7.02 -3.60 -3.16
C LEU A 37 6.06 -4.77 -2.91
N MET A 38 5.92 -5.68 -3.87
CA MET A 38 5.03 -6.85 -3.74
C MET A 38 5.52 -7.80 -2.65
N ASP A 39 6.82 -8.04 -2.55
CA ASP A 39 7.42 -8.84 -1.47
C ASP A 39 7.19 -8.18 -0.10
N THR A 40 7.33 -6.85 -0.03
CA THR A 40 7.05 -6.08 1.18
C THR A 40 5.57 -6.21 1.57
N ILE A 41 4.65 -6.13 0.62
CA ILE A 41 3.20 -6.33 0.85
C ILE A 41 2.93 -7.76 1.33
N ALA A 42 3.60 -8.77 0.76
CA ALA A 42 3.43 -10.16 1.17
C ALA A 42 3.79 -10.42 2.65
N THR A 43 4.69 -9.63 3.25
CA THR A 43 4.98 -9.71 4.70
C THR A 43 3.75 -9.48 5.60
N LEU A 44 2.71 -8.85 5.07
CA LEU A 44 1.45 -8.62 5.78
C LEU A 44 0.65 -9.92 5.98
N GLN A 45 0.96 -11.00 5.27
CA GLN A 45 0.31 -12.31 5.45
C GLN A 45 0.63 -12.95 6.81
N ASP A 46 1.71 -12.53 7.49
CA ASP A 46 2.10 -13.11 8.78
C ASP A 46 1.75 -12.20 9.96
N LYS A 47 2.06 -10.90 9.89
CA LYS A 47 1.89 -9.98 11.03
C LYS A 47 1.46 -8.57 10.59
N PRO A 48 0.24 -8.39 10.06
CA PRO A 48 -0.21 -7.08 9.58
C PRO A 48 -0.40 -6.08 10.72
N LYS A 49 -0.81 -6.55 11.91
CA LYS A 49 -1.04 -5.73 13.10
C LYS A 49 0.24 -5.15 13.74
N ARG A 50 1.44 -5.56 13.27
CA ARG A 50 2.71 -4.95 13.70
C ARG A 50 2.90 -3.52 13.15
N CYS A 51 2.19 -3.19 12.08
CA CYS A 51 2.31 -1.90 11.41
C CYS A 51 1.63 -0.81 12.23
N ALA A 52 2.23 0.38 12.24
CA ALA A 52 1.65 1.55 12.88
C ALA A 52 0.34 1.97 12.19
N PHE A 53 -0.49 2.72 12.91
CA PHE A 53 -1.65 3.38 12.33
C PHE A 53 -1.23 4.33 11.20
N ALA A 54 -2.10 4.43 10.19
CA ALA A 54 -1.96 5.46 9.18
C ALA A 54 -2.22 6.84 9.80
N ARG A 55 -1.71 7.90 9.18
CA ARG A 55 -1.93 9.27 9.66
C ARG A 55 -3.42 9.63 9.65
N GLU A 56 -4.14 9.10 8.67
CA GLU A 56 -5.55 9.36 8.37
C GLU A 56 -6.48 8.42 9.16
N ASN A 57 -5.95 7.64 10.13
CA ASN A 57 -6.73 6.64 10.85
C ASN A 57 -7.98 7.23 11.54
N ASP A 58 -7.87 8.43 12.10
CA ASP A 58 -8.98 9.06 12.81
C ASP A 58 -10.06 9.62 11.85
N ASP A 59 -9.76 9.69 10.55
CA ASP A 59 -10.67 10.13 9.50
C ASP A 59 -11.40 8.94 8.81
N PHE A 60 -11.08 7.71 9.20
CA PHE A 60 -11.67 6.47 8.65
C PHE A 60 -12.60 5.80 9.67
N PRO A 61 -13.71 5.19 9.23
CA PRO A 61 -14.59 4.44 10.11
C PRO A 61 -13.95 3.12 10.58
N GLU A 62 -13.09 2.51 9.76
CA GLU A 62 -12.29 1.35 10.11
C GLU A 62 -10.87 1.72 10.52
N GLU A 63 -10.27 0.87 11.36
CA GLU A 63 -8.84 0.97 11.67
C GLU A 63 -8.01 0.82 10.38
N ILE A 64 -7.21 1.83 10.06
CA ILE A 64 -6.25 1.78 8.95
C ILE A 64 -4.82 1.90 9.45
N ARG A 65 -3.98 1.04 8.88
CA ARG A 65 -2.56 0.91 9.19
C ARG A 65 -1.72 1.25 7.97
N GLN A 66 -0.44 1.51 8.20
CA GLN A 66 0.50 1.78 7.12
C GLN A 66 1.77 0.95 7.26
N LEU A 67 2.24 0.47 6.11
CA LEU A 67 3.58 -0.10 5.94
C LEU A 67 4.38 0.85 5.05
N LEU A 68 5.59 1.20 5.51
CA LEU A 68 6.48 2.09 4.78
C LEU A 68 7.43 1.27 3.91
N TYR A 69 7.49 1.60 2.64
CA TYR A 69 8.36 0.97 1.65
C TYR A 69 9.29 2.01 1.03
N GLY A 70 10.49 1.59 0.62
CA GLY A 70 11.47 2.46 -0.02
C GLY A 70 12.27 3.35 0.93
N LYS A 71 13.15 4.17 0.35
CA LYS A 71 14.14 4.98 1.08
C LYS A 71 14.28 6.37 0.46
N GLY A 72 14.70 7.34 1.27
CA GLY A 72 14.96 8.70 0.83
C GLY A 72 13.75 9.33 0.14
N ARG A 73 13.95 9.81 -1.09
CA ARG A 73 12.89 10.44 -1.88
C ARG A 73 11.86 9.44 -2.42
N ASN A 74 12.22 8.18 -2.62
CA ASN A 74 11.34 7.15 -3.19
C ASN A 74 10.66 6.33 -2.09
N LYS A 75 10.11 7.03 -1.09
CA LYS A 75 9.41 6.39 0.02
C LYS A 75 7.92 6.35 -0.27
N TYR A 76 7.32 5.19 -0.12
CA TYR A 76 5.90 4.93 -0.34
C TYR A 76 5.23 4.47 0.95
N ARG A 77 3.94 4.75 1.05
CA ARG A 77 3.03 4.35 2.13
C ARG A 77 2.04 3.36 1.53
N VAL A 78 2.11 2.11 1.98
CA VAL A 78 1.08 1.11 1.71
C VAL A 78 0.06 1.23 2.83
N ILE A 79 -1.14 1.72 2.52
CA ILE A 79 -2.21 1.93 3.50
C ILE A 79 -3.22 0.80 3.36
N PHE A 80 -3.58 0.20 4.48
CA PHE A 80 -4.40 -1.01 4.49
C PHE A 80 -5.28 -1.07 5.74
N THR A 81 -6.36 -1.86 5.66
CA THR A 81 -7.12 -2.31 6.83
C THR A 81 -7.00 -3.82 7.01
N VAL A 82 -7.38 -4.31 8.18
CA VAL A 82 -7.46 -5.74 8.48
C VAL A 82 -8.89 -6.06 8.90
N GLU A 83 -9.59 -6.83 8.07
CA GLU A 83 -10.92 -7.34 8.38
C GLU A 83 -10.83 -8.87 8.54
N LYS A 84 -11.10 -9.38 9.74
CA LYS A 84 -10.92 -10.80 10.10
C LYS A 84 -9.48 -11.27 9.80
N ASP A 85 -9.32 -12.12 8.80
CA ASP A 85 -8.09 -12.70 8.27
C ASP A 85 -7.68 -12.11 6.92
N ILE A 86 -8.36 -11.06 6.45
CA ILE A 86 -8.07 -10.40 5.18
C ILE A 86 -7.42 -9.04 5.41
N VAL A 87 -6.29 -8.81 4.74
CA VAL A 87 -5.61 -7.52 4.67
C VAL A 87 -5.97 -6.88 3.33
N TYR A 88 -6.77 -5.80 3.38
CA TYR A 88 -7.14 -5.03 2.20
C TYR A 88 -6.17 -3.88 2.01
N ILE A 89 -5.36 -3.93 0.95
CA ILE A 89 -4.53 -2.79 0.55
C ILE A 89 -5.41 -1.80 -0.17
N LEU A 90 -5.66 -0.66 0.48
CA LEU A 90 -6.54 0.40 -0.01
C LEU A 90 -5.81 1.34 -0.96
N TYR A 91 -4.57 1.71 -0.60
CA TYR A 91 -3.78 2.72 -1.30
C TYR A 91 -2.28 2.40 -1.28
N VAL A 92 -1.56 2.82 -2.31
CA VAL A 92 -0.10 2.87 -2.35
C VAL A 92 0.33 4.27 -2.80
N ARG A 93 0.65 5.12 -1.82
CA ARG A 93 0.95 6.53 -2.05
C ARG A 93 2.42 6.84 -1.95
N HIS A 94 2.89 7.76 -2.77
CA HIS A 94 4.19 8.37 -2.54
C HIS A 94 4.13 9.18 -1.22
N SER A 95 5.15 9.09 -0.38
CA SER A 95 5.14 9.73 0.95
C SER A 95 5.05 11.26 0.91
N ALA A 96 5.44 11.87 -0.20
CA ALA A 96 5.31 13.31 -0.44
C ALA A 96 3.94 13.73 -1.04
N GLN A 97 3.08 12.77 -1.42
CA GLN A 97 1.71 13.09 -1.87
C GLN A 97 0.82 13.46 -0.69
N SER A 98 -0.25 14.19 -0.99
CA SER A 98 -1.28 14.58 -0.03
C SER A 98 -1.92 13.37 0.67
N SER A 99 -2.52 13.62 1.85
CA SER A 99 -3.29 12.63 2.59
C SER A 99 -4.39 12.01 1.74
N ILE A 100 -4.72 10.75 2.04
CA ILE A 100 -5.89 10.08 1.45
C ILE A 100 -7.17 10.58 2.13
N ILE A 101 -8.28 10.54 1.40
CA ILE A 101 -9.61 10.83 1.93
C ILE A 101 -10.38 9.52 1.84
N PHE A 102 -11.13 9.19 2.89
CA PHE A 102 -12.00 8.02 2.89
C PHE A 102 -12.95 8.03 1.69
N ASN A 103 -12.99 6.92 0.97
CA ASN A 103 -13.97 6.69 -0.08
C ASN A 103 -14.67 5.34 0.18
N PRO A 104 -16.02 5.31 0.31
CA PRO A 104 -16.75 4.06 0.55
C PRO A 104 -16.48 2.94 -0.47
N LEU A 105 -16.08 3.31 -1.69
CA LEU A 105 -15.76 2.37 -2.77
C LEU A 105 -14.34 1.78 -2.66
N ASP A 106 -13.57 2.12 -1.63
CA ASP A 106 -12.22 1.60 -1.44
C ASP A 106 -12.18 0.10 -1.14
N PHE A 107 -13.31 -0.47 -0.72
CA PHE A 107 -13.44 -1.89 -0.37
C PHE A 107 -13.98 -2.76 -1.52
N GLU A 108 -14.36 -2.16 -2.65
CA GLU A 108 -14.78 -2.86 -3.88
C GLU A 108 -13.57 -3.24 -4.77
#